data_AF-A0A953U3V9-F1
#
_entry.id   AF-A0A953U3V9-F1
#
_cell.length_a   1.000
_cell.length_b   1.000
_cell.length_c   1.000
_cell.angle_alpha   90.00
_cell.angle_beta   90.00
_cell.angle_gamma   90.00
#
_symmetry.space_group_name_H-M   'P 1'
#
loop_
_entity.id
_entity.type
_entity.pdbx_description
1 polymer ?
#
loop_
_entity_poly.entity_id
_entity_poly.type
_entity_poly.pdbx_seq_one_letter_code
_entity_poly.pdbx_strand_id
1 'polypeptide(L)'
;MSVSRSALLSLVLPAVATILISCQKHPAQTETPVEPYIETAGAAGFDIIPLASSDGAPRWLGVYTDEGRTTKFSFELGSLPASNDTSAAPSMGKGRFVAEEQSDPLPLLNLLKKALQAKHVPIHTEKAEDLPFSYLLLGESQSRASDGSFSSNPKGNWTTTKIFLANDTAEVYFNFNPVNHKAEFGIKDAKFGDRVLAELAKVF
;
A
#
# COMPACT_ATOMS: atom_id res chain seq x y z
N MET A 1 45.01 -36.34 78.96
CA MET A 1 44.12 -35.66 79.93
C MET A 1 43.48 -34.46 79.27
N SER A 2 42.25 -34.16 79.68
CA SER A 2 41.40 -33.02 79.32
C SER A 2 40.53 -33.16 78.06
N VAL A 3 39.25 -33.33 78.37
CA VAL A 3 38.06 -33.25 77.53
C VAL A 3 37.63 -31.79 77.48
N SER A 4 37.12 -31.28 76.35
CA SER A 4 36.00 -30.34 76.43
C SER A 4 35.19 -30.29 75.14
N ARG A 5 33.87 -30.39 75.34
CA ARG A 5 32.79 -30.32 74.35
C ARG A 5 32.47 -28.85 74.09
N SER A 6 32.08 -28.50 72.86
CA SER A 6 31.09 -27.45 72.61
C SER A 6 30.50 -27.62 71.22
N ALA A 7 29.25 -28.05 71.20
CA ALA A 7 28.37 -27.96 70.05
C ALA A 7 27.86 -26.52 69.93
N LEU A 8 27.75 -25.99 68.71
CA LEU A 8 26.91 -24.84 68.43
C LEU A 8 26.19 -25.06 67.11
N LEU A 9 24.87 -25.15 67.29
CA LEU A 9 23.76 -25.17 66.37
C LEU A 9 23.66 -23.86 65.57
N SER A 10 22.87 -23.88 64.50
CA SER A 10 22.27 -22.74 63.76
C SER A 10 23.06 -22.30 62.51
N LEU A 11 22.46 -21.97 61.37
CA LEU A 11 21.06 -21.81 60.97
C LEU A 11 21.07 -21.95 59.43
N VAL A 12 20.24 -22.82 58.85
CA VAL A 12 20.05 -22.89 57.40
C VAL A 12 19.02 -21.82 57.02
N LEU A 13 19.44 -20.75 56.33
CA LEU A 13 18.53 -19.83 55.65
C LEU A 13 18.28 -20.34 54.21
N PRO A 14 17.05 -20.68 53.83
CA PRO A 14 16.69 -20.72 52.41
C PRO A 14 16.43 -19.28 51.94
N ALA A 15 17.29 -18.78 51.04
CA ALA A 15 17.03 -17.56 50.30
C ALA A 15 15.87 -17.82 49.32
N VAL A 16 14.66 -17.41 49.70
CA VAL A 16 13.50 -17.37 48.81
C VAL A 16 13.70 -16.19 47.86
N ALA A 17 14.21 -16.48 46.66
CA ALA A 17 14.25 -15.52 45.56
C ALA A 17 12.83 -15.37 45.00
N THR A 18 12.10 -14.35 45.46
CA THR A 18 10.87 -13.89 44.82
C THR A 18 11.20 -13.29 43.45
N ILE A 19 10.95 -14.07 42.40
CA ILE A 19 10.93 -13.59 41.02
C ILE A 19 9.70 -12.68 40.89
N LEU A 20 9.92 -11.37 40.92
CA LEU A 20 8.92 -10.40 40.50
C LEU A 20 8.77 -10.52 38.99
N ILE A 21 7.75 -11.27 38.56
CA ILE A 21 7.24 -11.22 37.19
C ILE A 21 6.63 -9.84 37.02
N SER A 22 7.44 -8.89 36.55
CA SER A 22 6.95 -7.60 36.09
C SER A 22 6.22 -7.83 34.78
N CYS A 23 4.90 -8.03 34.86
CA CYS A 23 4.02 -7.91 33.70
C CYS A 23 4.11 -6.47 33.21
N GLN A 24 5.03 -6.20 32.28
CA GLN A 24 4.93 -5.04 31.41
C GLN A 24 3.65 -5.21 30.59
N LYS A 25 2.56 -4.61 31.08
CA LYS A 25 1.41 -4.27 30.25
C LYS A 25 1.99 -3.45 29.09
N HIS A 26 2.14 -4.10 27.94
CA HIS A 26 2.27 -3.38 26.69
C HIS A 26 1.10 -2.38 26.68
N PRO A 27 1.35 -1.06 26.53
CA PRO A 27 0.26 -0.16 26.23
C PRO A 27 -0.42 -0.73 24.99
N ALA A 28 -1.72 -0.98 25.10
CA ALA A 28 -2.53 -1.33 23.95
C ALA A 28 -2.19 -0.32 22.86
N GLN A 29 -1.68 -0.79 21.72
CA GLN A 29 -1.59 0.04 20.53
C GLN A 29 -3.00 0.58 20.32
N THR A 30 -3.16 1.89 20.45
CA THR A 30 -4.40 2.55 20.07
C THR A 30 -4.64 2.13 18.63
N GLU A 31 -5.61 1.24 18.40
CA GLU A 31 -6.03 0.85 17.07
C GLU A 31 -6.42 2.14 16.37
N THR A 32 -5.57 2.62 15.45
CA THR A 32 -5.89 3.78 14.63
C THR A 32 -7.21 3.46 13.96
N PRO A 33 -8.27 4.28 14.14
CA PRO A 33 -9.56 4.00 13.54
C PRO A 33 -9.38 3.73 12.05
N VAL A 34 -9.84 2.57 11.60
CA VAL A 34 -9.76 2.21 10.18
C VAL A 34 -10.62 3.20 9.43
N GLU A 35 -9.96 4.05 8.63
CA GLU A 35 -10.64 5.02 7.79
C GLU A 35 -11.45 4.28 6.71
N PRO A 36 -12.79 4.40 6.71
CA PRO A 36 -13.62 3.72 5.74
C PRO A 36 -13.33 4.27 4.34
N TYR A 37 -13.26 3.37 3.35
CA TYR A 37 -13.18 3.79 1.96
C TYR A 37 -14.53 4.34 1.50
N ILE A 38 -14.50 5.54 0.92
CA ILE A 38 -15.68 6.21 0.37
C ILE A 38 -15.46 6.35 -1.13
N GLU A 39 -16.33 5.75 -1.93
CA GLU A 39 -16.30 5.95 -3.38
C GLU A 39 -16.52 7.42 -3.73
N THR A 40 -15.70 7.95 -4.62
CA THR A 40 -15.79 9.34 -5.08
C THR A 40 -15.90 9.39 -6.59
N ALA A 41 -16.67 10.36 -7.08
CA ALA A 41 -16.77 10.62 -8.50
C ALA A 41 -15.38 10.99 -9.06
N GLY A 42 -14.91 10.24 -10.06
CA GLY A 42 -13.58 10.46 -10.66
C GLY A 42 -12.47 9.59 -10.09
N ALA A 43 -12.78 8.68 -9.17
CA ALA A 43 -11.87 7.63 -8.71
C ALA A 43 -12.40 6.23 -9.05
N ALA A 44 -11.51 5.32 -9.42
CA ALA A 44 -11.80 3.90 -9.61
C ALA A 44 -11.14 3.10 -8.48
N GLY A 45 -11.93 2.75 -7.46
CA GLY A 45 -11.48 1.97 -6.32
C GLY A 45 -11.46 0.47 -6.57
N PHE A 46 -10.50 -0.23 -5.97
CA PHE A 46 -10.38 -1.68 -6.00
C PHE A 46 -9.65 -2.20 -4.76
N ASP A 47 -9.70 -3.51 -4.53
CA ASP A 47 -9.07 -4.14 -3.36
C ASP A 47 -7.59 -4.47 -3.63
N ILE A 48 -6.77 -4.41 -2.59
CA ILE A 48 -5.36 -4.81 -2.65
C ILE A 48 -5.00 -5.85 -1.58
N ILE A 49 -4.25 -6.87 -1.99
CA ILE A 49 -3.78 -7.95 -1.12
C ILE A 49 -2.25 -7.92 -1.12
N PRO A 50 -1.58 -7.84 0.05
CA PRO A 50 -0.13 -7.89 0.10
C PRO A 50 0.36 -9.26 -0.40
N LEU A 51 1.37 -9.24 -1.27
CA LEU A 51 2.05 -10.43 -1.75
C LEU A 51 3.41 -10.57 -1.07
N ALA A 52 3.84 -11.82 -0.84
CA ALA A 52 5.19 -12.08 -0.41
C ALA A 52 6.17 -11.63 -1.51
N SER A 53 7.19 -10.88 -1.12
CA SER A 53 8.26 -10.48 -2.02
C SER A 53 9.57 -11.19 -1.67
N SER A 54 10.24 -11.74 -2.68
CA SER A 54 11.55 -12.36 -2.56
C SER A 54 12.71 -11.36 -2.59
N ASP A 55 12.50 -10.18 -3.16
CA ASP A 55 13.53 -9.14 -3.36
C ASP A 55 13.43 -7.98 -2.36
N GLY A 56 12.42 -8.01 -1.48
CA GLY A 56 12.18 -7.00 -0.45
C GLY A 56 11.40 -5.78 -0.93
N ALA A 57 11.11 -5.64 -2.24
CA ALA A 57 10.22 -4.60 -2.73
C ALA A 57 8.76 -4.97 -2.41
N PRO A 58 7.96 -4.05 -1.84
CA PRO A 58 6.59 -4.37 -1.49
C PRO A 58 5.76 -4.56 -2.78
N ARG A 59 5.02 -5.67 -2.82
CA ARG A 59 4.16 -6.07 -3.94
C ARG A 59 2.74 -6.29 -3.44
N TRP A 60 1.77 -5.93 -4.26
CA TRP A 60 0.36 -6.15 -3.98
C TRP A 60 -0.36 -6.72 -5.21
N LEU A 61 -1.36 -7.55 -4.96
CA LEU A 61 -2.36 -7.99 -5.93
C LEU A 61 -3.55 -7.05 -5.87
N GLY A 62 -3.80 -6.31 -6.95
CA GLY A 62 -5.05 -5.59 -7.18
C GLY A 62 -6.16 -6.53 -7.65
N VAL A 63 -7.34 -6.41 -7.06
CA VAL A 63 -8.53 -7.21 -7.38
C VAL A 63 -9.74 -6.30 -7.51
N TYR A 64 -10.47 -6.43 -8.62
CA TYR A 64 -11.76 -5.78 -8.80
C TYR A 64 -12.77 -6.79 -9.32
N THR A 65 -13.92 -6.90 -8.65
CA THR A 65 -14.99 -7.82 -9.04
C THR A 65 -16.27 -7.04 -9.31
N ASP A 66 -16.88 -7.30 -10.47
CA ASP A 66 -18.18 -6.76 -10.87
C ASP A 66 -19.00 -7.88 -11.54
N GLU A 67 -20.24 -8.06 -11.10
CA GLU A 67 -21.15 -9.11 -11.61
C GLU A 67 -20.52 -10.52 -11.70
N GLY A 68 -19.65 -10.87 -10.74
CA GLY A 68 -18.96 -12.17 -10.68
C GLY A 68 -17.76 -12.32 -11.61
N ARG A 69 -17.43 -11.29 -12.41
CA ARG A 69 -16.22 -11.22 -13.25
C ARG A 69 -15.13 -10.49 -12.48
N THR A 70 -13.89 -10.93 -12.61
CA THR A 70 -12.79 -10.40 -11.79
C THR A 70 -11.60 -9.98 -12.64
N THR A 71 -11.17 -8.73 -12.46
CA THR A 71 -9.87 -8.24 -12.92
C THR A 71 -8.83 -8.44 -11.83
N LYS A 72 -7.65 -8.95 -12.20
CA LYS A 72 -6.49 -9.14 -11.34
C LYS A 72 -5.23 -8.59 -12.02
N PHE A 73 -4.41 -7.90 -11.26
CA PHE A 73 -3.08 -7.46 -11.68
C PHE A 73 -2.22 -7.25 -10.44
N SER A 74 -0.92 -7.46 -10.55
CA SER A 74 0.01 -7.09 -9.48
C SER A 74 0.60 -5.71 -9.72
N PHE A 75 1.03 -5.04 -8.65
CA PHE A 75 1.88 -3.86 -8.75
C PHE A 75 2.98 -3.86 -7.71
N GLU A 76 4.07 -3.19 -8.08
CA GLU A 76 5.27 -3.04 -7.28
C GLU A 76 5.75 -1.60 -7.36
N LEU A 77 6.15 -1.04 -6.22
CA LEU A 77 6.85 0.24 -6.14
C LEU A 77 8.28 -0.02 -5.70
N GLY A 78 9.23 0.26 -6.59
CA GLY A 78 10.64 0.21 -6.27
C GLY A 78 11.03 1.33 -5.30
N SER A 79 12.16 1.14 -4.62
CA SER A 79 12.69 2.09 -3.64
C SER A 79 12.89 3.48 -4.24
N LEU A 80 12.56 4.50 -3.45
CA LEU A 80 12.94 5.86 -3.77
C LEU A 80 14.46 6.02 -3.63
N PRO A 81 15.12 6.76 -4.54
CA PRO A 81 16.53 7.09 -4.37
C PRO A 81 16.73 7.84 -3.05
N ALA A 82 17.82 7.54 -2.36
CA ALA A 82 18.19 8.25 -1.13
C ALA A 82 18.29 9.75 -1.42
N SER A 83 17.50 10.56 -0.71
CA SER A 83 17.58 12.01 -0.82
C SER A 83 18.87 12.49 -0.17
N ASN A 84 19.88 12.80 -0.97
CA ASN A 84 21.16 13.33 -0.51
C ASN A 84 21.20 14.86 -0.53
N ASP A 85 20.09 15.54 -0.87
CA ASP A 85 20.09 16.97 -1.15
C ASP A 85 19.00 17.72 -0.38
N THR A 86 19.40 18.81 0.28
CA THR A 86 18.54 19.77 1.00
C THR A 86 17.64 20.61 0.08
N SER A 87 17.62 20.33 -1.23
CA SER A 87 16.69 20.97 -2.17
C SER A 87 15.47 20.07 -2.38
N ALA A 88 14.29 20.63 -2.13
CA ALA A 88 12.99 19.94 -2.04
C ALA A 88 12.45 19.40 -3.38
N ALA A 89 13.28 18.74 -4.19
CA ALA A 89 12.80 18.01 -5.34
C ALA A 89 11.94 16.82 -4.87
N PRO A 90 10.73 16.63 -5.41
CA PRO A 90 9.87 15.52 -5.01
C PRO A 90 10.51 14.19 -5.41
N SER A 91 10.49 13.21 -4.51
CA SER A 91 11.13 11.92 -4.70
C SER A 91 10.42 11.13 -5.80
N MET A 92 11.15 10.86 -6.89
CA MET A 92 10.68 10.06 -8.02
C MET A 92 11.24 8.64 -7.93
N GLY A 93 10.38 7.64 -8.11
CA GLY A 93 10.73 6.22 -8.14
C GLY A 93 10.32 5.54 -9.44
N LYS A 94 10.57 4.23 -9.48
CA LYS A 94 10.15 3.34 -10.57
C LYS A 94 9.24 2.26 -10.01
N GLY A 95 8.26 1.83 -10.80
CA GLY A 95 7.38 0.73 -10.45
C GLY A 95 6.93 0.00 -11.70
N ARG A 96 6.09 -1.00 -11.50
CA ARG A 96 5.49 -1.75 -12.60
C ARG A 96 4.15 -2.33 -12.20
N PHE A 97 3.29 -2.47 -13.20
CA PHE A 97 2.14 -3.37 -13.15
C PHE A 97 2.52 -4.70 -13.81
N VAL A 98 1.96 -5.79 -13.34
CA VAL A 98 2.21 -7.14 -13.87
C VAL A 98 0.86 -7.82 -14.11
N ALA A 99 0.71 -8.43 -15.28
CA ALA A 99 -0.49 -9.18 -15.63
C ALA A 99 -0.60 -10.44 -14.78
N GLU A 100 -1.82 -10.76 -14.36
CA GLU A 100 -2.12 -11.99 -13.62
C GLU A 100 -2.93 -12.95 -14.48
N GLU A 101 -2.67 -14.25 -14.31
CA GLU A 101 -3.41 -15.28 -15.02
C GLU A 101 -4.90 -15.27 -14.65
N GLN A 102 -5.75 -15.70 -15.59
CA GLN A 102 -7.19 -15.81 -15.38
C GLN A 102 -7.86 -14.48 -14.96
N SER A 103 -7.27 -13.35 -15.34
CA SER A 103 -7.87 -12.03 -15.22
C SER A 103 -8.83 -11.74 -16.37
N ASP A 104 -10.00 -11.21 -16.04
CA ASP A 104 -10.88 -10.56 -17.00
C ASP A 104 -10.71 -9.04 -16.88
N PRO A 105 -10.13 -8.34 -17.88
CA PRO A 105 -9.85 -6.91 -17.77
C PRO A 105 -11.08 -6.02 -17.79
N LEU A 106 -12.20 -6.51 -18.36
CA LEU A 106 -13.31 -5.64 -18.73
C LEU A 106 -14.02 -4.96 -17.54
N PRO A 107 -14.27 -5.63 -16.40
CA PRO A 107 -14.82 -4.98 -15.21
C PRO A 107 -14.05 -3.70 -14.82
N LEU A 108 -12.75 -3.82 -14.59
CA LEU A 108 -11.95 -2.68 -14.16
C LEU A 108 -11.77 -1.64 -15.27
N LEU A 109 -11.59 -2.05 -16.53
CA LEU A 109 -11.49 -1.11 -17.65
C LEU A 109 -12.78 -0.29 -17.83
N ASN A 110 -13.95 -0.88 -17.60
CA ASN A 110 -15.22 -0.15 -17.66
C ASN A 110 -15.37 0.84 -16.50
N LEU A 111 -14.94 0.46 -15.29
CA LEU A 111 -14.90 1.38 -14.14
C LEU A 111 -13.94 2.54 -14.43
N LEU A 112 -12.73 2.24 -14.91
CA LEU A 112 -11.70 3.21 -15.23
C LEU A 112 -12.11 4.15 -16.35
N LYS A 113 -12.81 3.66 -17.38
CA LYS A 113 -13.34 4.55 -18.43
C LYS A 113 -14.17 5.68 -17.83
N LYS A 114 -15.04 5.38 -16.87
CA LYS A 114 -15.87 6.37 -16.19
C LYS A 114 -15.03 7.29 -15.31
N ALA A 115 -14.18 6.73 -14.45
CA ALA A 115 -13.37 7.49 -13.49
C ALA A 115 -12.36 8.43 -14.18
N LEU A 116 -11.72 7.94 -15.24
CA LEU A 116 -10.71 8.67 -16.01
C LEU A 116 -11.31 9.58 -17.09
N GLN A 117 -12.64 9.60 -17.22
CA GLN A 117 -13.36 10.32 -18.28
C GLN A 117 -12.86 9.97 -19.69
N ALA A 118 -12.42 8.72 -19.86
CA ALA A 118 -12.01 8.20 -21.15
C ALA A 118 -13.24 8.05 -22.07
N LYS A 119 -13.04 8.36 -23.34
CA LYS A 119 -14.07 8.28 -24.38
C LYS A 119 -14.13 6.86 -24.95
N HIS A 120 -12.99 6.20 -25.07
CA HIS A 120 -12.87 4.92 -25.77
C HIS A 120 -12.36 3.82 -24.83
N VAL A 121 -13.02 2.65 -24.85
CA VAL A 121 -12.40 1.43 -24.29
C VAL A 121 -11.45 0.88 -25.36
N PRO A 122 -10.20 0.55 -25.03
CA PRO A 122 -9.28 -0.09 -25.96
C PRO A 122 -9.84 -1.44 -26.43
N ILE A 123 -10.07 -1.58 -27.74
CA ILE A 123 -10.64 -2.80 -28.34
C ILE A 123 -9.53 -3.78 -28.74
N HIS A 124 -8.38 -3.24 -29.14
CA HIS A 124 -7.21 -4.01 -29.57
C HIS A 124 -5.98 -3.50 -28.82
N THR A 125 -5.65 -4.18 -27.74
CA THR A 125 -4.44 -3.89 -26.96
C THR A 125 -3.56 -5.13 -26.99
N GLU A 126 -2.34 -4.96 -27.49
CA GLU A 126 -1.30 -5.98 -27.34
C GLU A 126 -1.01 -6.15 -25.85
N LYS A 127 -1.21 -7.38 -25.36
CA LYS A 127 -0.98 -7.71 -23.95
C LYS A 127 0.52 -7.70 -23.66
N ALA A 128 0.87 -7.18 -22.50
CA ALA A 128 2.23 -7.20 -21.97
C ALA A 128 2.23 -7.97 -20.64
N GLU A 129 3.32 -8.68 -20.37
CA GLU A 129 3.51 -9.34 -19.07
C GLU A 129 3.69 -8.30 -17.95
N ASP A 130 4.40 -7.21 -18.26
CA ASP A 130 4.59 -6.09 -17.36
C ASP A 130 4.45 -4.72 -18.06
N LEU A 131 4.11 -3.71 -17.26
CA LEU A 131 4.00 -2.32 -17.68
C LEU A 131 4.79 -1.45 -16.71
N PRO A 132 6.02 -1.03 -17.08
CA PRO A 132 6.82 -0.18 -16.23
C PRO A 132 6.26 1.26 -16.19
N PHE A 133 6.45 1.91 -15.06
CA PHE A 133 6.10 3.31 -14.87
C PHE A 133 7.13 4.05 -14.00
N SER A 134 7.16 5.37 -14.11
CA SER A 134 7.77 6.22 -13.09
C SER A 134 6.69 6.73 -12.15
N TYR A 135 7.04 7.03 -10.89
CA TYR A 135 6.07 7.58 -9.95
C TYR A 135 6.67 8.70 -9.13
N LEU A 136 5.82 9.64 -8.75
CA LEU A 136 6.10 10.70 -7.80
C LEU A 136 5.36 10.41 -6.50
N LEU A 137 6.08 10.32 -5.39
CA LEU A 137 5.46 10.27 -4.07
C LEU A 137 4.96 11.67 -3.69
N LEU A 138 3.65 11.83 -3.55
CA LEU A 138 3.03 13.11 -3.22
C LEU A 138 2.85 13.28 -1.71
N GLY A 139 2.65 12.18 -0.99
CA GLY A 139 2.52 12.18 0.45
C GLY A 139 2.26 10.79 1.02
N GLU A 140 2.80 10.57 2.21
CA GLU A 140 2.59 9.38 3.03
C GLU A 140 1.74 9.72 4.25
N SER A 141 1.12 8.72 4.87
CA SER A 141 0.25 8.90 6.04
C SER A 141 -0.86 9.93 5.82
N GLN A 142 -1.41 9.98 4.60
CA GLN A 142 -2.48 10.91 4.26
C GLN A 142 -3.83 10.36 4.77
N SER A 143 -4.70 11.26 5.23
CA SER A 143 -6.14 11.00 5.41
C SER A 143 -6.87 11.36 4.12
N ARG A 144 -8.01 10.70 3.87
CA ARG A 144 -8.82 10.86 2.67
C ARG A 144 -10.21 11.39 3.05
N ALA A 145 -10.49 12.62 2.66
CA ALA A 145 -11.79 13.22 2.91
C ALA A 145 -12.87 12.62 1.99
N SER A 146 -14.14 12.86 2.34
CA SER A 146 -15.30 12.37 1.58
C SER A 146 -15.42 12.98 0.18
N ASP A 147 -14.75 14.09 -0.09
CA ASP A 147 -14.67 14.73 -1.41
C ASP A 147 -13.52 14.14 -2.29
N GLY A 148 -12.77 13.18 -1.76
CA GLY A 148 -11.64 12.53 -2.43
C GLY A 148 -10.31 13.29 -2.29
N SER A 149 -10.29 14.41 -1.57
CA SER A 149 -9.04 15.11 -1.26
C SER A 149 -8.22 14.37 -0.21
N PHE A 150 -6.90 14.61 -0.25
CA PHE A 150 -5.95 14.04 0.69
C PHE A 150 -5.30 15.13 1.54
N SER A 151 -5.12 14.87 2.83
CA SER A 151 -4.43 15.78 3.73
C SER A 151 -3.47 15.03 4.67
N SER A 152 -2.44 15.73 5.14
CA SER A 152 -1.52 15.20 6.15
C SER A 152 -2.04 15.36 7.59
N ASN A 153 -3.20 16.00 7.79
CA ASN A 153 -3.78 16.26 9.10
C ASN A 153 -5.32 16.11 9.09
N PRO A 154 -5.88 15.14 9.83
CA PRO A 154 -5.18 14.15 10.65
C PRO A 154 -4.32 13.20 9.81
N LYS A 155 -3.35 12.52 10.44
CA LYS A 155 -2.61 11.45 9.78
C LYS A 155 -3.56 10.29 9.48
N GLY A 156 -3.53 9.79 8.25
CA GLY A 156 -4.22 8.58 7.84
C GLY A 156 -3.24 7.50 7.40
N ASN A 157 -3.73 6.57 6.58
CA ASN A 157 -2.95 5.40 6.12
C ASN A 157 -2.78 5.35 4.60
N TRP A 158 -3.11 6.44 3.91
CA TRP A 158 -2.97 6.52 2.46
C TRP A 158 -1.57 6.97 2.06
N THR A 159 -1.05 6.28 1.06
CA THR A 159 0.07 6.73 0.24
C THR A 159 -0.51 7.29 -1.05
N THR A 160 -0.17 8.54 -1.34
CA THR A 160 -0.62 9.24 -2.54
C THR A 160 0.51 9.34 -3.54
N THR A 161 0.27 8.90 -4.77
CA THR A 161 1.27 8.96 -5.83
C THR A 161 0.67 9.48 -7.12
N LYS A 162 1.52 10.06 -7.95
CA LYS A 162 1.23 10.25 -9.38
C LYS A 162 2.13 9.31 -10.15
N ILE A 163 1.57 8.50 -11.03
CA ILE A 163 2.36 7.65 -11.93
C ILE A 163 2.35 8.23 -13.34
N PHE A 164 3.42 7.93 -14.08
CA PHE A 164 3.64 8.36 -15.44
C PHE A 164 3.85 7.13 -16.32
N LEU A 165 3.03 7.04 -17.36
CA LEU A 165 3.00 5.94 -18.33
C LEU A 165 3.35 6.48 -19.72
N ALA A 166 3.62 5.58 -20.66
CA ALA A 166 3.86 5.93 -22.07
C ALA A 166 4.96 6.99 -22.26
N ASN A 167 6.13 6.79 -21.65
CA ASN A 167 7.23 7.76 -21.67
C ASN A 167 6.78 9.16 -21.20
N ASP A 168 6.09 9.18 -20.05
CA ASP A 168 5.59 10.37 -19.36
C ASP A 168 4.55 11.20 -20.15
N THR A 169 3.93 10.62 -21.17
CA THR A 169 2.85 11.27 -21.93
C THR A 169 1.45 10.97 -21.38
N ALA A 170 1.34 10.11 -20.37
CA ALA A 170 0.10 9.83 -19.68
C ALA A 170 0.30 9.89 -18.16
N GLU A 171 -0.53 10.66 -17.48
CA GLU A 171 -0.46 10.87 -16.03
C GLU A 171 -1.75 10.43 -15.35
N VAL A 172 -1.62 9.73 -14.22
CA VAL A 172 -2.76 9.33 -13.39
C VAL A 172 -2.33 9.29 -11.93
N TYR A 173 -3.25 9.61 -11.02
CA TYR A 173 -3.04 9.38 -9.60
C TYR A 173 -3.25 7.90 -9.29
N PHE A 174 -2.37 7.36 -8.47
CA PHE A 174 -2.46 6.00 -7.97
C PHE A 174 -2.26 6.03 -6.46
N ASN A 175 -3.35 5.94 -5.72
CA ASN A 175 -3.33 6.08 -4.26
C ASN A 175 -3.70 4.73 -3.65
N PHE A 176 -3.06 4.37 -2.56
CA PHE A 176 -3.32 3.09 -1.92
C PHE A 176 -3.14 3.16 -0.42
N ASN A 177 -3.87 2.29 0.28
CA ASN A 177 -3.88 2.18 1.72
C ASN A 177 -3.78 0.68 2.08
N PRO A 178 -2.57 0.22 2.44
CA PRO A 178 -2.35 -1.18 2.79
C PRO A 178 -3.10 -1.63 4.05
N VAL A 179 -3.50 -0.69 4.92
CA VAL A 179 -4.18 -1.00 6.19
C VAL A 179 -5.66 -1.33 5.97
N ASN A 180 -6.32 -0.64 5.03
CA ASN A 180 -7.73 -0.91 4.70
C ASN A 180 -7.90 -1.78 3.44
N HIS A 181 -6.81 -2.26 2.85
CA HIS A 181 -6.80 -3.09 1.65
C HIS A 181 -7.43 -2.43 0.42
N LYS A 182 -7.29 -1.11 0.27
CA LYS A 182 -7.83 -0.37 -0.89
C LYS A 182 -6.77 0.35 -1.68
N ALA A 183 -7.02 0.47 -2.98
CA ALA A 183 -6.32 1.38 -3.87
C ALA A 183 -7.28 2.03 -4.85
N GLU A 184 -6.86 3.13 -5.47
CA GLU A 184 -7.65 3.85 -6.46
C GLU A 184 -6.80 4.50 -7.54
N PHE A 185 -7.35 4.52 -8.75
CA PHE A 185 -6.91 5.39 -9.82
C PHE A 185 -7.77 6.65 -9.87
N GLY A 186 -7.18 7.81 -10.13
CA GLY A 186 -7.90 9.06 -10.35
C GLY A 186 -7.19 9.98 -11.32
N ILE A 187 -7.91 10.93 -11.91
CA ILE A 187 -7.34 11.85 -12.91
C ILE A 187 -7.64 13.31 -12.55
N LYS A 188 -6.68 14.20 -12.81
CA LYS A 188 -6.91 15.65 -12.75
C LYS A 188 -7.40 16.23 -14.07
N ASP A 189 -6.85 15.73 -15.18
CA ASP A 189 -7.05 16.27 -16.52
C ASP A 189 -7.51 15.16 -17.46
N ALA A 190 -8.79 15.21 -17.85
CA ALA A 190 -9.44 14.21 -18.68
C ALA A 190 -8.74 13.96 -20.03
N LYS A 191 -7.87 14.87 -20.50
CA LYS A 191 -7.13 14.66 -21.75
C LYS A 191 -6.23 13.43 -21.71
N PHE A 192 -5.79 12.99 -20.54
CA PHE A 192 -4.98 11.78 -20.40
C PHE A 192 -5.81 10.49 -20.33
N GLY A 193 -7.14 10.58 -20.15
CA GLY A 193 -8.00 9.44 -19.85
C GLY A 193 -7.90 8.29 -20.85
N ASP A 194 -8.05 8.59 -22.16
CA ASP A 194 -7.93 7.58 -23.22
C ASP A 194 -6.53 6.94 -23.25
N ARG A 195 -5.48 7.74 -23.05
CA ARG A 195 -4.09 7.24 -23.10
C ARG A 195 -3.77 6.36 -21.90
N VAL A 196 -4.16 6.79 -20.69
CA VAL A 196 -3.99 6.01 -19.47
C VAL A 196 -4.72 4.67 -19.59
N LEU A 197 -5.99 4.70 -20.05
CA LEU A 197 -6.78 3.49 -20.20
C LEU A 197 -6.17 2.52 -21.22
N ALA A 198 -5.62 3.03 -22.33
CA ALA A 198 -4.94 2.23 -23.35
C ALA A 198 -3.65 1.57 -22.84
N GLU A 199 -2.87 2.25 -21.99
CA GLU A 199 -1.68 1.67 -21.38
C GLU A 199 -2.06 0.60 -20.36
N LEU A 200 -2.99 0.90 -19.45
CA LEU A 200 -3.43 -0.03 -18.41
C LEU A 200 -4.07 -1.31 -18.97
N ALA A 201 -4.79 -1.22 -20.09
CA ALA A 201 -5.38 -2.39 -20.75
C ALA A 201 -4.36 -3.45 -21.20
N LYS A 202 -3.07 -3.10 -21.27
CA LYS A 202 -1.99 -4.04 -21.63
C LYS A 202 -1.75 -5.11 -20.57
N VAL A 203 -2.02 -4.81 -19.30
CA VAL A 203 -1.65 -5.64 -18.13
C VAL A 203 -2.81 -6.06 -17.25
N PHE A 204 -4.03 -5.61 -17.52
CA PHE A 204 -5.23 -6.05 -16.80
C PHE A 204 -5.86 -7.31 -17.40
#